data_AF-A0A1T0CEY8-F1
#
_entry.id   AF-A0A1T0CEY8-F1
#
_cell.length_a   1.000
_cell.length_b   1.000
_cell.length_c   1.000
_cell.angle_alpha   90.00
_cell.angle_beta   90.00
_cell.angle_gamma   90.00
#
_symmetry.space_group_name_H-M   'P 1'
#
loop_
_entity.id
_entity.type
_entity.pdbx_description
1 polymer ?
#
loop_
_entity_poly.entity_id
_entity_poly.type
_entity_poly.pdbx_seq_one_letter_code
_entity_poly.pdbx_strand_id
1 'polypeptide(L)'
;MSLISIAHITAIECVAQYILSECHEHVTNSLSTNSELIEKLLNAGLPATQPAILTADSQSAGRGQHGRSWQSPKGNLYFSFYHPLTTTKTTFSANILPLTAPITGLLSLCVGQQLANMSIIRQLNRHRLSQSLPNIGVKWVNDVGFYHVVKSHQPNNMHTSSHFDKVLPCHQSPCHQLQFYKLAGILIEPVQRAGKRLGVVIGIGINVQNPPMLTSAQQENMGHQAVGLNSLIDMCNLPNCLPVSFLPVSPQDLYRPVLMACLNALLIHDQLICESKVGEPQDGGGYSDEFLREFAKVDVLAGKRIKVRSDRLSHFNGDNANDDNTMLTGRAIGIDRHGRLQVIDGGGKIHALLTGNIPNAFACDDSR
;
A
#
# COMPACT_ATOMS: atom_id res chain seq x y z
N MET A 1 -16.57 8.60 16.45
CA MET A 1 -17.58 8.18 15.46
C MET A 1 -17.01 6.95 14.75
N SER A 2 -17.73 6.32 13.82
CA SER A 2 -17.10 5.42 12.85
C SER A 2 -16.94 6.24 11.57
N LEU A 3 -15.77 6.22 10.94
CA LEU A 3 -15.51 6.90 9.64
C LEU A 3 -16.60 6.59 8.61
N ILE A 4 -17.26 5.43 8.74
CA ILE A 4 -18.33 4.97 7.84
C ILE A 4 -19.55 4.53 8.68
N SER A 5 -20.72 5.11 8.42
CA SER A 5 -21.99 4.72 9.05
C SER A 5 -22.54 3.42 8.44
N ILE A 6 -23.41 2.69 9.15
CA ILE A 6 -24.06 1.48 8.61
C ILE A 6 -24.83 1.78 7.33
N ALA A 7 -25.52 2.92 7.25
CA ALA A 7 -26.22 3.36 6.05
C ALA A 7 -25.25 3.58 4.86
N HIS A 8 -24.03 4.08 5.11
CA HIS A 8 -23.01 4.20 4.07
C HIS A 8 -22.49 2.82 3.60
N ILE A 9 -22.36 1.84 4.50
CA ILE A 9 -21.92 0.48 4.13
C ILE A 9 -22.91 -0.14 3.14
N THR A 10 -24.20 -0.13 3.47
CA THR A 10 -25.24 -0.70 2.57
C THR A 10 -25.30 0.03 1.23
N ALA A 11 -25.15 1.37 1.22
CA ALA A 11 -25.10 2.13 -0.03
C ALA A 11 -23.88 1.74 -0.89
N ILE A 12 -22.70 1.57 -0.29
CA ILE A 12 -21.48 1.18 -1.01
C ILE A 12 -21.58 -0.23 -1.57
N GLU A 13 -22.23 -1.16 -0.87
CA GLU A 13 -22.49 -2.51 -1.40
C GLU A 13 -23.35 -2.46 -2.67
N CYS A 14 -24.45 -1.69 -2.65
CA CYS A 14 -25.30 -1.50 -3.84
C CYS A 14 -24.54 -0.85 -5.00
N VAL A 15 -23.75 0.19 -4.73
CA VAL A 15 -22.90 0.86 -5.72
C VAL A 15 -21.89 -0.11 -6.33
N ALA A 16 -21.17 -0.87 -5.48
CA ALA A 16 -20.18 -1.83 -5.93
C ALA A 16 -20.81 -2.93 -6.81
N GLN A 17 -22.00 -3.40 -6.44
CA GLN A 17 -22.74 -4.38 -7.23
C GLN A 17 -23.10 -3.84 -8.63
N TYR A 18 -23.59 -2.60 -8.71
CA TYR A 18 -23.91 -1.94 -9.98
C TYR A 18 -22.66 -1.76 -10.86
N ILE A 19 -21.56 -1.24 -10.30
CA ILE A 19 -20.33 -0.99 -11.07
C ILE A 19 -19.76 -2.31 -11.60
N LEU A 20 -19.81 -3.39 -10.81
CA LEU A 20 -19.34 -4.70 -11.27
C LEU A 20 -20.25 -5.33 -12.33
N SER A 21 -21.55 -5.04 -12.34
CA SER A 21 -22.45 -5.59 -13.37
C SER A 21 -22.41 -4.80 -14.67
N GLU A 22 -22.37 -3.46 -14.59
CA GLU A 22 -22.54 -2.59 -15.75
C GLU A 22 -21.24 -1.98 -16.28
N CYS A 23 -20.19 -1.91 -15.47
CA CYS A 23 -19.00 -1.11 -15.76
C CYS A 23 -17.70 -1.92 -15.70
N HIS A 24 -17.78 -3.26 -15.64
CA HIS A 24 -16.61 -4.13 -15.54
C HIS A 24 -16.34 -4.86 -16.86
N GLU A 25 -15.10 -4.72 -17.32
CA GLU A 25 -14.53 -5.51 -18.42
C GLU A 25 -13.38 -6.38 -17.90
N HIS A 26 -13.35 -7.64 -18.33
CA HIS A 26 -12.24 -8.56 -18.07
C HIS A 26 -11.57 -8.99 -19.38
N VAL A 27 -10.24 -8.97 -19.41
CA VAL A 27 -9.44 -9.40 -20.58
C VAL A 27 -8.44 -10.49 -20.20
N THR A 28 -8.07 -11.36 -21.14
CA THR A 28 -7.07 -12.41 -20.86
C THR A 28 -5.65 -11.83 -20.75
N ASN A 29 -5.32 -10.85 -21.58
CA ASN A 29 -4.00 -10.22 -21.60
C ASN A 29 -4.16 -8.71 -21.77
N SER A 30 -3.36 -7.96 -21.02
CA SER A 30 -3.29 -6.50 -21.10
C SER A 30 -1.82 -6.09 -21.20
N LEU A 31 -1.50 -4.98 -21.85
CA LEU A 31 -0.21 -4.33 -21.66
C LEU A 31 -0.10 -3.85 -20.21
N SER A 32 -1.10 -3.10 -19.76
CA SER A 32 -1.30 -2.72 -18.37
C SER A 32 -2.73 -2.23 -18.20
N THR A 33 -3.47 -2.77 -17.23
CA THR A 33 -4.88 -2.45 -17.00
C THR A 33 -5.09 -0.96 -16.72
N ASN A 34 -4.14 -0.30 -16.04
CA ASN A 34 -4.19 1.16 -15.85
C ASN A 34 -4.05 1.90 -17.20
N SER A 35 -3.05 1.53 -17.99
CA SER A 35 -2.75 2.19 -19.28
C SER A 35 -3.93 2.10 -20.22
N GLU A 36 -4.45 0.88 -20.39
CA GLU A 36 -5.55 0.61 -21.32
C GLU A 36 -6.85 1.24 -20.86
N LEU A 37 -7.13 1.26 -19.55
CA LEU A 37 -8.32 1.94 -19.03
C LEU A 37 -8.24 3.46 -19.25
N ILE A 38 -7.09 4.07 -18.99
CA ILE A 38 -6.86 5.50 -19.27
C ILE A 38 -7.02 5.77 -20.78
N GLU A 39 -6.43 4.94 -21.63
CA GLU A 39 -6.53 5.09 -23.08
C GLU A 39 -7.98 5.01 -23.57
N LYS A 40 -8.76 4.02 -23.09
CA LYS A 40 -10.19 3.88 -23.40
C LYS A 40 -10.98 5.13 -23.01
N LEU A 41 -10.70 5.71 -21.85
CA LEU A 41 -11.32 6.96 -21.39
C LEU A 41 -10.91 8.16 -22.27
N LEU A 42 -9.65 8.22 -22.70
CA LEU A 42 -9.11 9.34 -23.49
C LEU A 42 -9.50 9.28 -24.97
N ASN A 43 -9.73 8.10 -25.53
CA ASN A 43 -10.12 7.91 -26.93
C ASN A 43 -11.64 7.82 -27.14
N ALA A 44 -12.42 8.24 -26.14
CA ALA A 44 -13.90 8.20 -26.13
C ALA A 44 -14.51 6.78 -26.25
N GLY A 45 -13.72 5.74 -25.97
CA GLY A 45 -14.20 4.37 -25.87
C GLY A 45 -15.04 4.11 -24.61
N LEU A 46 -14.92 4.98 -23.59
CA LEU A 46 -15.73 4.95 -22.38
C LEU A 46 -16.22 6.37 -22.00
N PRO A 47 -17.43 6.52 -21.43
CA PRO A 47 -17.91 7.80 -20.93
C PRO A 47 -17.09 8.27 -19.72
N ALA A 48 -16.42 9.42 -19.82
CA ALA A 48 -15.59 9.97 -18.75
C ALA A 48 -16.36 10.31 -17.45
N THR A 49 -17.69 10.34 -17.50
CA THR A 49 -18.59 10.64 -16.37
C THR A 49 -19.17 9.39 -15.71
N GLN A 50 -18.75 8.21 -16.14
CA GLN A 50 -19.16 6.92 -15.57
C GLN A 50 -17.94 6.21 -14.97
N PRO A 51 -18.12 5.43 -13.90
CA PRO A 51 -17.07 4.56 -13.42
C PRO A 51 -16.76 3.48 -14.45
N ALA A 52 -15.56 2.91 -14.36
CA ALA A 52 -15.17 1.77 -15.20
C ALA A 52 -14.14 0.91 -14.47
N ILE A 53 -14.19 -0.40 -14.69
CA ILE A 53 -13.24 -1.37 -14.17
C ILE A 53 -12.67 -2.16 -15.32
N LEU A 54 -11.34 -2.28 -15.36
CA LEU A 54 -10.64 -3.22 -16.21
C LEU A 54 -9.85 -4.20 -15.35
N THR A 55 -10.10 -5.49 -15.53
CA THR A 55 -9.27 -6.55 -14.93
C THR A 55 -8.62 -7.40 -16.00
N ALA A 56 -7.48 -8.02 -15.68
CA ALA A 56 -6.80 -8.92 -16.59
C ALA A 56 -6.33 -10.21 -15.91
N ASP A 57 -6.22 -11.29 -16.68
CA ASP A 57 -5.56 -12.54 -16.25
C ASP A 57 -4.04 -12.34 -16.11
N SER A 58 -3.42 -11.54 -17.00
CA SER A 58 -1.99 -11.23 -16.97
C SER A 58 -1.67 -9.86 -17.61
N GLN A 59 -0.49 -9.31 -17.31
CA GLN A 59 0.01 -8.10 -17.99
C GLN A 59 1.42 -8.30 -18.57
N SER A 60 1.66 -7.80 -19.79
CA SER A 60 2.99 -7.85 -20.43
C SER A 60 3.87 -6.64 -20.13
N ALA A 61 3.29 -5.51 -19.72
CA ALA A 61 3.96 -4.26 -19.40
C ALA A 61 3.39 -3.62 -18.12
N GLY A 62 3.12 -4.44 -17.10
CA GLY A 62 2.60 -4.00 -15.81
C GLY A 62 3.47 -2.89 -15.18
N ARG A 63 2.82 -1.86 -14.63
CA ARG A 63 3.50 -0.67 -14.10
C ARG A 63 3.39 -0.57 -12.59
N GLY A 64 4.46 -0.09 -11.98
CA GLY A 64 4.52 0.40 -10.61
C GLY A 64 4.89 1.89 -10.61
N GLN A 65 5.15 2.42 -9.42
CA GLN A 65 5.51 3.83 -9.26
C GLN A 65 6.93 4.15 -9.73
N HIS A 66 7.16 5.43 -10.05
CA HIS A 66 8.46 5.95 -10.48
C HIS A 66 9.07 5.14 -11.64
N GLY A 67 8.23 4.71 -12.59
CA GLY A 67 8.66 3.97 -13.78
C GLY A 67 9.08 2.51 -13.53
N ARG A 68 8.88 1.97 -12.32
CA ARG A 68 9.17 0.55 -12.03
C ARG A 68 8.17 -0.35 -12.73
N SER A 69 8.60 -1.57 -13.06
CA SER A 69 7.70 -2.60 -13.60
C SER A 69 7.03 -3.42 -12.49
N TRP A 70 5.79 -3.83 -12.73
CA TRP A 70 5.06 -4.79 -11.91
C TRP A 70 4.93 -6.11 -12.68
N GLN A 71 5.63 -7.14 -12.22
CA GLN A 71 5.56 -8.47 -12.85
C GLN A 71 4.17 -9.07 -12.64
N SER A 72 3.55 -9.48 -13.75
CA SER A 72 2.10 -9.75 -13.77
C SER A 72 1.74 -11.13 -14.38
N PRO A 73 2.20 -12.26 -13.81
CA PRO A 73 1.84 -13.60 -14.30
C PRO A 73 0.37 -13.98 -14.00
N LYS A 74 -0.15 -15.00 -14.70
CA LYS A 74 -1.51 -15.51 -14.42
C LYS A 74 -1.65 -16.05 -12.99
N GLY A 75 -2.84 -15.91 -12.40
CA GLY A 75 -3.16 -16.39 -11.05
C GLY A 75 -3.09 -15.34 -9.95
N ASN A 76 -2.91 -14.07 -10.30
CA ASN A 76 -2.96 -12.93 -9.39
C ASN A 76 -4.03 -11.93 -9.84
N LEU A 77 -4.33 -10.94 -9.00
CA LEU A 77 -5.27 -9.89 -9.33
C LEU A 77 -4.56 -8.70 -9.98
N TYR A 78 -5.02 -8.30 -11.17
CA TYR A 78 -4.71 -7.02 -11.81
C TYR A 78 -6.02 -6.27 -12.02
N PHE A 79 -6.21 -5.20 -11.26
CA PHE A 79 -7.49 -4.50 -11.16
C PHE A 79 -7.27 -3.00 -11.28
N SER A 80 -7.92 -2.36 -12.25
CA SER A 80 -7.89 -0.91 -12.43
C SER A 80 -9.31 -0.38 -12.37
N PHE A 81 -9.55 0.55 -11.44
CA PHE A 81 -10.85 1.20 -11.25
C PHE A 81 -10.74 2.69 -11.53
N TYR A 82 -11.54 3.16 -12.48
CA TYR A 82 -11.74 4.57 -12.76
C TYR A 82 -12.91 5.13 -11.94
N HIS A 83 -12.65 6.20 -11.19
CA HIS A 83 -13.68 7.01 -10.54
C HIS A 83 -13.72 8.41 -11.16
N PRO A 84 -14.88 8.86 -11.69
CA PRO A 84 -15.00 10.16 -12.33
C PRO A 84 -15.04 11.31 -11.32
N LEU A 85 -14.50 12.47 -11.68
CA LEU A 85 -14.66 13.70 -10.89
C LEU A 85 -16.08 14.28 -11.00
N THR A 86 -16.74 14.07 -12.14
CA THR A 86 -18.08 14.59 -12.41
C THR A 86 -18.99 13.44 -12.79
N THR A 87 -20.19 13.41 -12.22
CA THR A 87 -21.17 12.33 -12.43
C THR A 87 -22.32 12.80 -13.31
N THR A 88 -22.96 11.86 -14.01
CA THR A 88 -24.23 12.05 -14.73
C THR A 88 -25.45 11.81 -13.82
N LYS A 89 -26.66 12.15 -14.30
CA LYS A 89 -27.92 11.79 -13.62
C LYS A 89 -28.03 10.29 -13.35
N THR A 90 -27.62 9.44 -14.30
CA THR A 90 -27.67 7.98 -14.16
C THR A 90 -26.76 7.47 -13.04
N THR A 91 -25.54 7.99 -12.96
CA THR A 91 -24.60 7.66 -11.87
C THR A 91 -25.04 8.22 -10.52
N PHE A 92 -25.74 9.36 -10.50
CA PHE A 92 -26.32 9.92 -9.29
C PHE A 92 -27.46 9.03 -8.76
N SER A 93 -28.33 8.52 -9.64
CA SER A 93 -29.36 7.54 -9.27
C SER A 93 -28.78 6.24 -8.71
N ALA A 94 -27.56 5.87 -9.13
CA ALA A 94 -26.81 4.75 -8.57
C ALA A 94 -26.05 5.09 -7.27
N ASN A 95 -26.24 6.29 -6.69
CA ASN A 95 -25.53 6.81 -5.51
C ASN A 95 -24.00 6.88 -5.64
N ILE A 96 -23.47 6.98 -6.86
CA ILE A 96 -22.04 7.23 -7.09
C ILE A 96 -21.82 8.74 -6.93
N LEU A 97 -21.14 9.12 -5.85
CA LEU A 97 -20.85 10.53 -5.56
C LEU A 97 -19.60 11.01 -6.32
N PRO A 98 -19.63 12.23 -6.90
CA PRO A 98 -18.45 12.83 -7.52
C PRO A 98 -17.37 13.11 -6.47
N LEU A 99 -16.10 13.02 -6.88
CA LEU A 99 -14.99 13.51 -6.07
C LEU A 99 -15.00 15.04 -6.04
N THR A 100 -15.09 15.62 -4.84
CA THR A 100 -15.08 17.08 -4.66
C THR A 100 -13.69 17.59 -4.26
N ALA A 101 -12.88 16.71 -3.68
CA ALA A 101 -11.53 16.99 -3.24
C ALA A 101 -10.45 16.82 -4.33
N PRO A 102 -9.37 17.64 -4.32
CA PRO A 102 -8.17 17.34 -5.10
C PRO A 102 -7.53 16.02 -4.65
N ILE A 103 -7.17 15.16 -5.61
CA ILE A 103 -6.40 13.94 -5.33
C ILE A 103 -5.04 14.29 -4.74
N THR A 104 -4.73 13.69 -3.58
CA THR A 104 -3.46 13.84 -2.84
C THR A 104 -2.86 12.48 -2.55
N GLY A 105 -1.59 12.44 -2.10
CA GLY A 105 -0.92 11.20 -1.66
C GLY A 105 -1.70 10.43 -0.58
N LEU A 106 -2.52 11.10 0.24
CA LEU A 106 -3.42 10.46 1.20
C LEU A 106 -4.32 9.39 0.58
N LEU A 107 -4.80 9.55 -0.66
CA LEU A 107 -5.72 8.58 -1.26
C LEU A 107 -5.10 7.18 -1.31
N SER A 108 -3.79 7.09 -1.56
CA SER A 108 -3.08 5.80 -1.57
C SER A 108 -3.03 5.16 -0.18
N LEU A 109 -2.87 5.97 0.87
CA LEU A 109 -2.93 5.51 2.27
C LEU A 109 -4.35 5.06 2.65
N CYS A 110 -5.38 5.79 2.22
CA CYS A 110 -6.77 5.37 2.41
C CYS A 110 -7.03 4.03 1.71
N VAL A 111 -6.59 3.86 0.45
CA VAL A 111 -6.72 2.58 -0.28
C VAL A 111 -5.96 1.47 0.45
N GLY A 112 -4.70 1.71 0.83
CA GLY A 112 -3.88 0.74 1.57
C GLY A 112 -4.53 0.29 2.88
N GLN A 113 -5.06 1.23 3.67
CA GLN A 113 -5.75 0.92 4.92
C GLN A 113 -7.02 0.09 4.67
N GLN A 114 -7.81 0.43 3.65
CA GLN A 114 -9.01 -0.33 3.32
C GLN A 114 -8.68 -1.75 2.81
N LEU A 115 -7.62 -1.90 2.01
CA LEU A 115 -7.11 -3.20 1.61
C LEU A 115 -6.66 -4.02 2.81
N ALA A 116 -5.86 -3.45 3.72
CA ALA A 116 -5.41 -4.12 4.95
C ALA A 116 -6.58 -4.54 5.88
N ASN A 117 -7.72 -3.85 5.79
CA ASN A 117 -8.93 -4.13 6.55
C ASN A 117 -9.91 -5.08 5.85
N MET A 118 -9.61 -5.58 4.64
CA MET A 118 -10.42 -6.61 4.00
C MET A 118 -10.58 -7.83 4.92
N SER A 119 -11.76 -8.46 4.87
CA SER A 119 -12.10 -9.59 5.75
C SER A 119 -11.02 -10.67 5.73
N ILE A 120 -10.55 -11.07 4.54
CA ILE A 120 -9.48 -12.08 4.41
C ILE A 120 -8.19 -11.68 5.12
N ILE A 121 -7.74 -10.42 4.99
CA ILE A 121 -6.51 -9.94 5.64
C ILE A 121 -6.69 -9.84 7.15
N ARG A 122 -7.85 -9.35 7.64
CA ARG A 122 -8.14 -9.33 9.08
C ARG A 122 -8.16 -10.73 9.68
N GLN A 123 -8.72 -11.71 8.98
CA GLN A 123 -8.73 -13.10 9.44
C GLN A 123 -7.31 -13.69 9.46
N LEU A 124 -6.50 -13.47 8.43
CA LEU A 124 -5.09 -13.85 8.41
C LEU A 124 -4.31 -13.19 9.55
N ASN A 125 -4.52 -11.89 9.81
CA ASN A 125 -3.85 -11.18 10.90
C ASN A 125 -4.24 -11.73 12.28
N ARG A 126 -5.50 -12.12 12.52
CA ARG A 126 -5.88 -12.81 13.77
C ARG A 126 -5.10 -14.09 13.97
N HIS A 127 -4.95 -14.90 12.92
CA HIS A 127 -4.17 -16.13 12.98
C HIS A 127 -2.67 -15.84 13.22
N ARG A 128 -2.09 -14.92 12.44
CA ARG A 128 -0.68 -14.50 12.59
C ARG A 128 -0.39 -13.99 14.00
N LEU A 129 -1.28 -13.18 14.58
CA LEU A 129 -1.14 -12.68 15.94
C LEU A 129 -1.14 -13.82 16.97
N SER A 130 -1.98 -14.85 16.80
CA SER A 130 -1.98 -16.02 17.69
C SER A 130 -0.67 -16.81 17.66
N GLN A 131 0.14 -16.62 16.61
CA GLN A 131 1.47 -17.22 16.44
C GLN A 131 2.61 -16.22 16.69
N SER A 132 2.32 -15.03 17.24
CA SER A 132 3.30 -13.95 17.42
C SER A 132 4.00 -13.52 16.11
N LEU A 133 3.31 -13.66 14.97
CA LEU A 133 3.78 -13.22 13.67
C LEU A 133 3.33 -11.79 13.38
N PRO A 134 4.14 -11.02 12.62
CA PRO A 134 3.84 -9.62 12.30
C PRO A 134 2.60 -9.50 11.42
N ASN A 135 1.77 -8.47 11.67
CA ASN A 135 0.57 -8.20 10.88
C ASN A 135 0.91 -7.80 9.44
N ILE A 136 0.03 -8.20 8.52
CA ILE A 136 -0.10 -7.66 7.17
C ILE A 136 -0.75 -6.28 7.30
N GLY A 137 -0.13 -5.26 6.73
CA GLY A 137 -0.59 -3.89 6.77
C GLY A 137 0.04 -3.03 5.68
N VAL A 138 0.02 -1.72 5.86
CA VAL A 138 0.49 -0.72 4.89
C VAL A 138 1.95 -0.39 5.14
N LYS A 139 2.79 -0.58 4.10
CA LYS A 139 4.11 0.03 3.99
C LYS A 139 3.94 1.33 3.23
N TRP A 140 4.19 2.44 3.94
CA TRP A 140 4.08 3.76 3.35
C TRP A 140 4.91 3.86 2.05
N VAL A 141 4.38 4.41 0.94
CA VAL A 141 3.04 5.02 0.80
C VAL A 141 2.01 4.16 0.05
N ASN A 142 2.40 3.04 -0.57
CA ASN A 142 1.54 2.40 -1.59
C ASN A 142 1.58 0.87 -1.62
N ASP A 143 2.23 0.25 -0.64
CA ASP A 143 2.42 -1.19 -0.62
C ASP A 143 1.69 -1.81 0.57
N VAL A 144 1.11 -2.98 0.37
CA VAL A 144 0.53 -3.79 1.46
C VAL A 144 1.37 -5.06 1.62
N GLY A 145 1.69 -5.42 2.86
CA GLY A 145 2.59 -6.52 3.15
C GLY A 145 2.98 -6.54 4.62
N PHE A 146 4.09 -7.20 4.95
CA PHE A 146 4.63 -7.25 6.31
C PHE A 146 6.15 -7.33 6.31
N TYR A 147 6.77 -6.97 7.43
CA TYR A 147 8.20 -7.17 7.65
C TYR A 147 8.45 -8.47 8.41
N HIS A 148 9.52 -9.19 8.09
CA HIS A 148 9.99 -10.35 8.84
C HIS A 148 11.50 -10.28 9.03
N VAL A 149 12.01 -10.87 10.12
CA VAL A 149 13.44 -10.88 10.42
C VAL A 149 14.19 -11.77 9.45
N VAL A 150 15.27 -11.26 8.86
CA VAL A 150 16.21 -12.09 8.09
C VAL A 150 17.17 -12.74 9.08
N LYS A 151 17.21 -14.08 9.12
CA LYS A 151 18.26 -14.79 9.85
C LYS A 151 19.57 -14.55 9.12
N SER A 152 20.53 -13.87 9.75
CA SER A 152 21.89 -13.77 9.21
C SER A 152 22.45 -15.19 9.08
N HIS A 153 22.78 -15.63 7.88
CA HIS A 153 23.65 -16.79 7.72
C HIS A 153 24.98 -16.45 8.41
N GLN A 154 25.25 -17.06 9.56
CA GLN A 154 26.64 -17.17 9.99
C GLN A 154 27.34 -18.02 8.94
N PRO A 155 28.42 -17.55 8.29
CA PRO A 155 29.25 -18.45 7.51
C PRO A 155 29.77 -19.52 8.49
N ASN A 156 29.62 -20.80 8.11
CA ASN A 156 30.23 -21.91 8.82
C ASN A 156 31.75 -21.69 8.87
N ASN A 157 32.26 -21.10 9.96
CA ASN A 157 33.68 -21.03 10.23
C ASN A 157 34.14 -22.34 10.87
N MET A 158 34.56 -23.27 10.01
CA MET A 158 35.52 -24.31 10.38
C MET A 158 36.94 -23.74 10.20
N HIS A 159 37.68 -23.60 11.31
CA HIS A 159 39.14 -23.39 11.43
C HIS A 159 39.73 -22.10 10.79
N THR A 160 40.46 -21.22 11.47
CA THR A 160 41.64 -21.38 12.34
C THR A 160 41.89 -20.07 13.10
N SER A 161 42.57 -20.17 14.23
CA SER A 161 43.07 -19.06 15.04
C SER A 161 44.11 -18.20 14.31
N SER A 162 44.04 -16.87 14.42
CA SER A 162 45.13 -16.04 14.97
C SER A 162 44.78 -14.55 14.92
N HIS A 163 45.13 -13.88 16.03
CA HIS A 163 45.39 -12.45 16.22
C HIS A 163 45.13 -11.50 15.05
N PHE A 164 44.11 -10.65 15.17
CA PHE A 164 44.15 -9.18 15.04
C PHE A 164 42.70 -8.67 15.04
N ASP A 165 42.16 -8.31 16.21
CA ASP A 165 41.01 -7.41 16.29
C ASP A 165 40.94 -6.80 17.71
N LYS A 166 41.74 -5.74 17.88
CA LYS A 166 41.60 -4.75 18.96
C LYS A 166 41.49 -3.39 18.29
N VAL A 167 40.28 -2.93 17.94
CA VAL A 167 39.93 -1.50 17.86
C VAL A 167 38.40 -1.33 18.02
N LEU A 168 38.03 -0.56 19.06
CA LEU A 168 36.76 0.13 19.37
C LEU A 168 35.53 -0.64 19.94
N PRO A 169 35.05 -0.24 21.14
CA PRO A 169 33.70 -0.56 21.61
C PRO A 169 32.73 0.55 21.18
N CYS A 170 31.80 0.24 20.29
CA CYS A 170 30.52 0.96 20.26
C CYS A 170 29.40 -0.04 20.53
N HIS A 171 28.59 0.26 21.54
CA HIS A 171 27.39 -0.51 21.89
C HIS A 171 26.39 -0.43 20.74
N GLN A 172 26.56 -1.27 19.72
CA GLN A 172 25.54 -1.56 18.72
C GLN A 172 25.00 -2.94 19.05
N SER A 173 23.90 -2.98 19.79
CA SER A 173 23.03 -4.15 19.81
C SER A 173 22.74 -4.58 18.36
N PRO A 174 22.71 -5.89 18.06
CA PRO A 174 22.58 -6.36 16.68
C PRO A 174 21.20 -5.98 16.12
N CYS A 175 21.13 -4.90 15.35
CA CYS A 175 19.91 -4.51 14.67
C CYS A 175 19.60 -5.53 13.57
N HIS A 176 18.58 -6.37 13.80
CA HIS A 176 18.18 -7.38 12.83
C HIS A 176 17.58 -6.70 11.59
N GLN A 177 18.18 -6.95 10.41
CA GLN A 177 17.62 -6.47 9.15
C GLN A 177 16.26 -7.13 8.89
N LEU A 178 15.30 -6.33 8.46
CA LEU A 178 13.95 -6.77 8.16
C LEU A 178 13.74 -6.85 6.65
N GLN A 179 13.21 -7.99 6.20
CA GLN A 179 12.76 -8.19 4.84
C GLN A 179 11.29 -7.84 4.72
N PHE A 180 10.94 -7.00 3.74
CA PHE A 180 9.54 -6.73 3.42
C PHE A 180 8.99 -7.81 2.49
N TYR A 181 7.87 -8.41 2.86
CA TYR A 181 7.08 -9.34 2.05
C TYR A 181 5.86 -8.60 1.50
N LYS A 182 5.93 -8.25 0.22
CA LYS A 182 4.93 -7.48 -0.51
C LYS A 182 3.81 -8.39 -1.00
N LEU A 183 2.60 -8.09 -0.54
CA LEU A 183 1.36 -8.77 -0.92
C LEU A 183 0.65 -8.02 -2.05
N ALA A 184 0.60 -6.69 -1.96
CA ALA A 184 -0.06 -5.86 -2.96
C ALA A 184 0.69 -4.55 -3.23
N GLY A 185 0.47 -3.99 -4.42
CA GLY A 185 0.93 -2.66 -4.82
C GLY A 185 -0.22 -1.81 -5.33
N ILE A 186 -0.15 -0.51 -5.05
CA ILE A 186 -1.14 0.49 -5.44
C ILE A 186 -0.49 1.51 -6.38
N LEU A 187 -1.15 1.78 -7.51
CA LEU A 187 -0.75 2.80 -8.48
C LEU A 187 -1.94 3.69 -8.83
N ILE A 188 -1.92 4.93 -8.35
CA ILE A 188 -2.98 5.91 -8.60
C ILE A 188 -2.51 6.89 -9.66
N GLU A 189 -3.28 7.03 -10.74
CA GLU A 189 -2.96 7.89 -11.87
C GLU A 189 -4.13 8.82 -12.20
N PRO A 190 -3.91 10.14 -12.35
CA PRO A 190 -4.96 11.05 -12.77
C PRO A 190 -5.31 10.83 -14.24
N VAL A 191 -6.60 10.92 -14.57
CA VAL A 191 -7.05 10.95 -15.98
C VAL A 191 -7.23 12.39 -16.38
N GLN A 192 -6.50 12.85 -17.40
CA GLN A 192 -6.51 14.24 -17.84
C GLN A 192 -6.66 14.35 -19.36
N ARG A 193 -7.47 15.30 -19.83
CA ARG A 193 -7.61 15.67 -21.23
C ARG A 193 -7.51 17.18 -21.37
N ALA A 194 -6.58 17.66 -22.21
CA ALA A 194 -6.34 19.08 -22.44
C ALA A 194 -6.19 19.90 -21.13
N GLY A 195 -5.41 19.40 -20.17
CA GLY A 195 -5.18 20.04 -18.87
C GLY A 195 -6.33 19.92 -17.86
N LYS A 196 -7.53 19.49 -18.29
CA LYS A 196 -8.67 19.25 -17.39
C LYS A 196 -8.62 17.83 -16.83
N ARG A 197 -8.72 17.70 -15.51
CA ARG A 197 -8.86 16.40 -14.84
C ARG A 197 -10.27 15.85 -15.06
N LEU A 198 -10.37 14.60 -15.50
CA LEU A 198 -11.63 13.88 -15.73
C LEU A 198 -11.99 12.99 -14.53
N GLY A 199 -10.99 12.40 -13.91
CA GLY A 199 -11.14 11.43 -12.81
C GLY A 199 -9.79 10.90 -12.36
N VAL A 200 -9.82 9.75 -11.72
CA VAL A 200 -8.64 9.03 -11.24
C VAL A 200 -8.78 7.55 -11.55
N VAL A 201 -7.68 6.91 -11.95
CA VAL A 201 -7.57 5.44 -12.01
C VAL A 201 -6.79 4.96 -10.81
N ILE A 202 -7.38 4.04 -10.04
CA ILE A 202 -6.75 3.32 -8.94
C ILE A 202 -6.42 1.91 -9.43
N GLY A 203 -5.13 1.68 -9.68
CA GLY A 203 -4.58 0.38 -10.04
C GLY A 203 -4.15 -0.40 -8.81
N ILE A 204 -4.58 -1.66 -8.71
CA ILE A 204 -4.30 -2.56 -7.60
C ILE A 204 -3.80 -3.89 -8.18
N GLY A 205 -2.58 -4.26 -7.80
CA GLY A 205 -2.03 -5.58 -8.03
C GLY A 205 -1.99 -6.36 -6.71
N ILE A 206 -2.64 -7.52 -6.62
CA ILE A 206 -2.57 -8.41 -5.44
C ILE A 206 -2.01 -9.77 -5.86
N ASN A 207 -0.95 -10.19 -5.19
CA ASN A 207 -0.42 -11.55 -5.33
C ASN A 207 -1.39 -12.53 -4.67
N VAL A 208 -1.95 -13.48 -5.44
CA VAL A 208 -2.93 -14.45 -4.94
C VAL A 208 -2.34 -15.85 -4.95
N GLN A 209 -2.12 -16.43 -6.13
CA GLN A 209 -1.63 -17.81 -6.30
C GLN A 209 -0.17 -17.86 -6.72
N ASN A 210 0.23 -17.01 -7.68
CA ASN A 210 1.52 -17.10 -8.36
C ASN A 210 2.32 -15.80 -8.16
N PRO A 211 2.73 -15.44 -6.93
CA PRO A 211 3.57 -14.27 -6.71
C PRO A 211 4.83 -14.36 -7.58
N PRO A 212 5.27 -13.26 -8.23
CA PRO A 212 6.44 -13.29 -9.08
C PRO A 212 7.70 -13.67 -8.29
N MET A 213 8.46 -14.63 -8.80
CA MET A 213 9.77 -14.96 -8.24
C MET A 213 10.78 -13.90 -8.65
N LEU A 214 11.17 -13.05 -7.70
CA LEU A 214 12.23 -12.07 -7.92
C LEU A 214 13.58 -12.77 -7.88
N THR A 215 14.42 -12.55 -8.88
CA THR A 215 15.83 -12.98 -8.84
C THR A 215 16.58 -12.28 -7.71
N SER A 216 17.67 -12.85 -7.21
CA SER A 216 18.46 -12.25 -6.12
C SER A 216 18.87 -10.80 -6.41
N ALA A 217 19.30 -10.52 -7.65
CA ALA A 217 19.65 -9.16 -8.09
C ALA A 217 18.44 -8.20 -8.13
N GLN A 218 17.24 -8.69 -8.41
CA GLN A 218 16.00 -7.89 -8.34
C GLN A 218 15.57 -7.67 -6.88
N GLN A 219 15.80 -8.65 -5.99
CA GLN A 219 15.49 -8.53 -4.56
C GLN A 219 16.40 -7.48 -3.90
N GLU A 220 17.70 -7.50 -4.18
CA GLU A 220 18.66 -6.51 -3.67
C GLU A 220 18.31 -5.09 -4.13
N ASN A 221 17.89 -4.92 -5.39
CA ASN A 221 17.52 -3.63 -5.94
C ASN A 221 16.13 -3.13 -5.49
N MET A 222 15.17 -4.02 -5.26
CA MET A 222 13.80 -3.65 -4.93
C MET A 222 13.46 -3.67 -3.43
N GLY A 223 14.32 -4.26 -2.60
CA GLY A 223 14.17 -4.28 -1.13
C GLY A 223 12.91 -4.99 -0.63
N HIS A 224 12.36 -5.93 -1.41
CA HIS A 224 11.18 -6.72 -1.05
C HIS A 224 11.18 -8.12 -1.68
N GLN A 225 10.39 -9.02 -1.09
CA GLN A 225 10.02 -10.33 -1.63
C GLN A 225 8.52 -10.34 -1.91
N ALA A 226 8.07 -11.01 -2.96
CA ALA A 226 6.64 -11.18 -3.21
C ALA A 226 6.08 -12.33 -2.37
N VAL A 227 4.84 -12.17 -1.86
CA VAL A 227 4.11 -13.22 -1.14
C VAL A 227 2.67 -13.26 -1.63
N GLY A 228 2.10 -14.46 -1.81
CA GLY A 228 0.72 -14.66 -2.28
C GLY A 228 -0.26 -14.92 -1.13
N LEU A 229 -1.53 -14.50 -1.29
CA LEU A 229 -2.60 -14.79 -0.32
C LEU A 229 -2.77 -16.29 -0.06
N ASN A 230 -2.75 -17.12 -1.09
CA ASN A 230 -2.99 -18.56 -0.91
C ASN A 230 -1.82 -19.23 -0.18
N SER A 231 -0.58 -18.79 -0.40
CA SER A 231 0.57 -19.25 0.39
C SER A 231 0.43 -18.89 1.88
N LEU A 232 -0.14 -17.71 2.19
CA LEU A 232 -0.42 -17.31 3.58
C LEU A 232 -1.55 -18.15 4.20
N ILE A 233 -2.58 -18.47 3.42
CA ILE A 233 -3.70 -19.35 3.81
C ILE A 233 -3.19 -20.76 4.11
N ASP A 234 -2.35 -21.33 3.24
CA ASP A 234 -1.80 -22.66 3.42
C ASP A 234 -0.97 -22.77 4.70
N MET A 235 -0.18 -21.73 5.02
CA MET A 235 0.56 -21.67 6.29
C MET A 235 -0.37 -21.64 7.52
N CYS A 236 -1.58 -21.09 7.40
CA CYS A 236 -2.57 -21.10 8.48
C CYS A 236 -3.25 -22.46 8.66
N ASN A 237 -3.32 -23.26 7.60
CA ASN A 237 -3.97 -24.58 7.60
C ASN A 237 -3.04 -25.72 8.05
N LEU A 238 -1.81 -25.42 8.50
CA LEU A 238 -0.87 -26.44 8.98
C LEU A 238 -1.41 -27.14 10.25
N PRO A 239 -1.14 -28.46 10.45
CA PRO A 239 -1.79 -29.31 11.46
C PRO A 239 -1.74 -28.82 12.92
N ASN A 240 -0.80 -27.92 13.24
CA ASN A 240 -0.59 -27.38 14.59
C ASN A 240 -1.26 -26.01 14.81
N CYS A 241 -2.07 -25.55 13.86
CA CYS A 241 -2.80 -24.29 13.89
C CYS A 241 -4.29 -24.54 14.19
N LEU A 242 -4.93 -23.68 14.99
CA LEU A 242 -6.34 -23.74 15.43
C LEU A 242 -7.35 -24.05 14.29
N PRO A 243 -8.58 -24.55 14.56
CA PRO A 243 -9.37 -25.39 13.64
C PRO A 243 -10.05 -24.65 12.48
N VAL A 244 -9.72 -23.38 12.20
CA VAL A 244 -10.35 -22.62 11.11
C VAL A 244 -9.63 -22.94 9.81
N SER A 245 -10.22 -23.84 9.01
CA SER A 245 -9.76 -24.08 7.65
C SER A 245 -10.09 -22.88 6.76
N PHE A 246 -9.06 -22.15 6.35
CA PHE A 246 -9.19 -21.12 5.33
C PHE A 246 -9.30 -21.77 3.95
N LEU A 247 -10.31 -21.40 3.17
CA LEU A 247 -10.38 -21.81 1.78
C LEU A 247 -9.46 -20.93 0.93
N PRO A 248 -8.76 -21.50 -0.06
CA PRO A 248 -8.01 -20.72 -1.02
C PRO A 248 -8.96 -19.79 -1.79
N VAL A 249 -8.46 -18.61 -2.17
CA VAL A 249 -9.22 -17.63 -2.94
C VAL A 249 -8.73 -17.57 -4.38
N SER A 250 -9.65 -17.30 -5.32
CA SER A 250 -9.32 -16.92 -6.69
C SER A 250 -9.16 -15.40 -6.80
N PRO A 251 -8.47 -14.89 -7.84
CA PRO A 251 -8.45 -13.45 -8.10
C PRO A 251 -9.84 -12.82 -8.26
N GLN A 252 -10.79 -13.55 -8.86
CA GLN A 252 -12.16 -13.08 -9.10
C GLN A 252 -12.94 -12.86 -7.80
N ASP A 253 -12.70 -13.69 -6.77
CA ASP A 253 -13.32 -13.53 -5.44
C ASP A 253 -12.98 -12.18 -4.79
N LEU A 254 -11.89 -11.55 -5.24
CA LEU A 254 -11.40 -10.29 -4.70
C LEU A 254 -11.97 -9.06 -5.41
N TYR A 255 -12.66 -9.19 -6.54
CA TYR A 255 -13.14 -8.03 -7.32
C TYR A 255 -14.06 -7.12 -6.50
N ARG A 256 -15.08 -7.69 -5.85
CA ARG A 256 -16.01 -6.94 -5.00
C ARG A 256 -15.34 -6.37 -3.75
N PRO A 257 -14.60 -7.14 -2.93
CA PRO A 257 -13.88 -6.60 -1.77
C PRO A 257 -12.92 -5.46 -2.12
N VAL A 258 -12.19 -5.58 -3.24
CA VAL A 258 -11.23 -4.55 -3.69
C VAL A 258 -11.95 -3.30 -4.17
N LEU A 259 -13.04 -3.43 -4.94
CA LEU A 259 -13.84 -2.28 -5.34
C LEU A 259 -14.43 -1.55 -4.13
N MET A 260 -14.98 -2.29 -3.16
CA MET A 260 -15.49 -1.70 -1.92
C MET A 260 -14.39 -0.97 -1.15
N ALA A 261 -13.17 -1.53 -1.09
CA ALA A 261 -12.02 -0.86 -0.48
C ALA A 261 -11.68 0.46 -1.20
N CYS A 262 -11.70 0.49 -2.53
CA CYS A 262 -11.51 1.73 -3.31
C CYS A 262 -12.61 2.77 -3.03
N LEU A 263 -13.88 2.37 -3.05
CA LEU A 263 -15.01 3.28 -2.81
C LEU A 263 -14.97 3.86 -1.40
N ASN A 264 -14.71 3.03 -0.38
CA ASN A 264 -14.52 3.48 1.00
C ASN A 264 -13.33 4.45 1.10
N ALA A 265 -12.21 4.15 0.43
CA ALA A 265 -11.02 4.99 0.45
C ALA A 265 -11.27 6.37 -0.19
N LEU A 266 -12.03 6.43 -1.27
CA LEU A 266 -12.44 7.69 -1.91
C LEU A 266 -13.33 8.52 -0.99
N LEU A 267 -14.29 7.90 -0.29
CA LEU A 267 -15.15 8.57 0.67
C LEU A 267 -14.33 9.16 1.84
N ILE A 268 -13.45 8.34 2.43
CA ILE A 268 -12.57 8.78 3.53
C ILE A 268 -11.66 9.92 3.05
N HIS A 269 -11.08 9.80 1.86
CA HIS A 269 -10.23 10.85 1.29
C HIS A 269 -10.97 12.17 1.14
N ASP A 270 -12.19 12.15 0.60
CA ASP A 270 -13.00 13.36 0.43
C ASP A 270 -13.36 14.01 1.78
N GLN A 271 -13.70 13.21 2.80
CA GLN A 271 -13.93 13.68 4.17
C GLN A 271 -12.70 14.35 4.78
N LEU A 272 -11.53 13.72 4.67
CA LEU A 272 -10.26 14.25 5.20
C LEU A 272 -9.90 15.60 4.55
N ILE A 273 -10.08 15.71 3.24
CA ILE A 273 -9.78 16.97 2.53
C ILE A 273 -10.83 18.05 2.86
N CYS A 274 -12.11 17.70 2.99
CA CYS A 274 -13.13 18.64 3.41
C CYS A 274 -12.86 19.20 4.81
N GLU A 275 -12.53 18.34 5.78
CA GLU A 275 -12.18 18.75 7.14
C GLU A 275 -10.97 19.69 7.15
N SER A 276 -9.92 19.38 6.36
CA SER A 276 -8.72 20.23 6.26
C SER A 276 -8.99 21.65 5.75
N LYS A 277 -10.11 21.88 5.06
CA LYS A 277 -10.52 23.20 4.54
C LYS A 277 -11.40 23.98 5.53
N VAL A 278 -12.27 23.29 6.27
CA VAL A 278 -13.24 23.93 7.18
C VAL A 278 -12.62 24.26 8.55
N GLY A 279 -11.54 23.58 8.91
CA GLY A 279 -10.87 23.71 10.20
C GLY A 279 -11.21 22.52 11.11
N GLU A 280 -10.23 22.11 11.91
CA GLU A 280 -10.35 20.96 12.79
C GLU A 280 -11.32 21.23 13.96
N PRO A 281 -12.07 20.21 14.44
CA PRO A 281 -12.84 20.33 15.67
C PRO A 281 -11.94 20.70 16.86
N GLN A 282 -12.33 21.71 17.64
CA GLN A 282 -11.52 22.19 18.77
C GLN A 282 -11.36 21.15 19.89
N ASP A 283 -12.31 20.23 20.02
CA ASP A 283 -12.33 19.19 21.05
C ASP A 283 -11.57 17.91 20.65
N GLY A 284 -10.93 17.92 19.46
CA GLY A 284 -10.36 16.72 18.85
C GLY A 284 -11.43 15.71 18.40
N GLY A 285 -10.98 14.61 17.79
CA GLY A 285 -11.89 13.55 17.34
C GLY A 285 -12.52 13.79 15.97
N GLY A 286 -11.90 14.64 15.15
CA GLY A 286 -12.23 14.79 13.73
C GLY A 286 -11.93 13.54 12.90
N TYR A 287 -12.32 13.57 11.63
CA TYR A 287 -12.05 12.51 10.66
C TYR A 287 -10.56 12.21 10.54
N SER A 288 -9.71 13.24 10.58
CA SER A 288 -8.25 13.11 10.52
C SER A 288 -7.70 12.36 11.74
N ASP A 289 -8.16 12.68 12.95
CA ASP A 289 -7.71 11.98 14.16
C ASP A 289 -8.15 10.50 14.13
N GLU A 290 -9.37 10.24 13.67
CA GLU A 290 -9.87 8.87 13.53
C GLU A 290 -9.10 8.09 12.47
N PHE A 291 -8.84 8.69 11.32
CA PHE A 291 -8.00 8.09 10.28
C PHE A 291 -6.60 7.76 10.79
N LEU A 292 -5.93 8.70 11.48
CA LEU A 292 -4.60 8.46 12.05
C LEU A 292 -4.59 7.32 13.06
N ARG A 293 -5.60 7.24 13.95
CA ARG A 293 -5.74 6.13 14.91
C ARG A 293 -5.95 4.79 14.22
N GLU A 294 -6.79 4.72 13.19
CA GLU A 294 -7.06 3.48 12.47
C GLU A 294 -5.88 3.08 11.56
N PHE A 295 -5.20 4.05 10.94
CA PHE A 295 -4.00 3.81 10.14
C PHE A 295 -2.85 3.27 11.00
N ALA A 296 -2.65 3.79 12.22
CA ALA A 296 -1.62 3.31 13.13
C ALA A 296 -1.72 1.80 13.45
N LYS A 297 -2.93 1.21 13.39
CA LYS A 297 -3.14 -0.23 13.60
C LYS A 297 -2.63 -1.10 12.44
N VAL A 298 -2.49 -0.50 11.26
CA VAL A 298 -2.05 -1.18 10.04
C VAL A 298 -0.71 -0.66 9.52
N ASP A 299 -0.08 0.32 10.16
CA ASP A 299 1.23 0.84 9.75
C ASP A 299 2.33 -0.18 10.07
N VAL A 300 2.91 -0.78 9.03
CA VAL A 300 3.99 -1.77 9.20
C VAL A 300 5.36 -1.16 9.39
N LEU A 301 5.53 0.16 9.20
CA LEU A 301 6.78 0.86 9.46
C LEU A 301 6.86 1.40 10.89
N ALA A 302 5.73 1.69 11.52
CA ALA A 302 5.65 2.24 12.86
C ALA A 302 6.61 1.53 13.82
N GLY A 303 7.40 2.35 14.52
CA GLY A 303 8.37 1.91 15.51
C GLY A 303 9.69 1.37 14.96
N LYS A 304 9.83 1.10 13.64
CA LYS A 304 11.04 0.51 13.05
C LYS A 304 12.07 1.58 12.70
N ARG A 305 13.35 1.21 12.75
CA ARG A 305 14.42 2.02 12.15
C ARG A 305 14.42 1.81 10.66
N ILE A 306 14.46 2.90 9.90
CA ILE A 306 14.40 2.88 8.44
C ILE A 306 15.48 3.75 7.84
N LYS A 307 15.87 3.40 6.62
CA LYS A 307 16.62 4.27 5.72
C LYS A 307 15.68 4.71 4.60
N VAL A 308 15.55 6.01 4.36
CA VAL A 308 14.68 6.57 3.32
C VAL A 308 15.51 7.39 2.37
N ARG A 309 15.48 7.03 1.09
CA ARG A 309 16.04 7.84 0.01
C ARG A 309 14.94 8.76 -0.53
N SER A 310 15.18 10.07 -0.57
CA SER A 310 14.23 11.03 -1.13
C SER A 310 14.96 12.18 -1.81
N ASP A 311 14.63 12.44 -3.07
CA ASP A 311 15.28 13.46 -3.91
C ASP A 311 15.10 14.88 -3.33
N ARG A 312 14.06 15.09 -2.50
CA ARG A 312 13.77 16.38 -1.85
C ARG A 312 14.57 16.64 -0.57
N LEU A 313 15.30 15.66 -0.05
CA LEU A 313 16.21 15.89 1.09
C LEU A 313 17.39 16.80 0.72
N SER A 314 17.74 16.84 -0.58
CA SER A 314 18.80 17.70 -1.13
C SER A 314 18.54 19.21 -0.95
N HIS A 315 17.28 19.64 -0.86
CA HIS A 315 16.93 21.06 -0.69
C HIS A 315 16.98 21.56 0.76
N PHE A 316 17.10 20.66 1.74
CA PHE A 316 17.20 21.06 3.15
C PHE A 316 18.65 21.30 3.60
N ASN A 317 19.64 20.73 2.91
CA ASN A 317 21.04 20.71 3.36
C ASN A 317 21.99 21.57 2.54
N GLY A 318 21.48 22.45 1.67
CA GLY A 318 22.24 23.48 0.94
C GLY A 318 23.73 23.22 0.77
N ASP A 319 24.10 22.37 -0.19
CA ASP A 319 25.37 22.36 -0.95
C ASP A 319 25.60 20.97 -1.59
N ASN A 320 26.18 21.01 -2.81
CA ASN A 320 26.70 19.91 -3.64
C ASN A 320 26.35 18.48 -3.20
N ALA A 321 25.27 17.94 -3.79
CA ALA A 321 24.74 16.61 -3.51
C ALA A 321 25.69 15.49 -4.01
N ASN A 322 26.45 14.91 -3.08
CA ASN A 322 26.86 13.51 -3.20
C ASN A 322 25.66 12.61 -2.87
N ASP A 323 25.61 11.40 -3.45
CA ASP A 323 24.49 10.44 -3.31
C ASP A 323 24.09 10.14 -1.84
N ASP A 324 25.04 10.21 -0.90
CA ASP A 324 24.81 10.03 0.54
C ASP A 324 23.94 11.14 1.17
N ASN A 325 23.87 12.34 0.57
CA ASN A 325 23.12 13.49 1.09
C ASN A 325 21.60 13.39 0.84
N THR A 326 21.14 12.30 0.21
CA THR A 326 19.72 12.01 -0.08
C THR A 326 19.10 10.96 0.83
N MET A 327 19.86 10.45 1.81
CA MET A 327 19.46 9.35 2.67
C MET A 327 19.18 9.82 4.10
N LEU A 328 17.92 9.72 4.53
CA LEU A 328 17.51 9.92 5.92
C LEU A 328 17.51 8.58 6.66
N THR A 329 18.19 8.50 7.81
CA THR A 329 18.10 7.35 8.72
C THR A 329 17.43 7.78 10.02
N GLY A 330 16.42 7.04 10.46
CA GLY A 330 15.70 7.35 11.69
C GLY A 330 14.64 6.31 12.04
N ARG A 331 13.88 6.57 13.10
CA ARG A 331 12.75 5.72 13.50
C ARG A 331 11.46 6.26 12.89
N ALA A 332 10.70 5.41 12.22
CA ALA A 332 9.38 5.77 11.71
C ALA A 332 8.39 5.87 12.89
N ILE A 333 7.68 6.99 13.00
CA ILE A 333 6.74 7.26 14.11
C ILE A 333 5.29 7.40 13.61
N GLY A 334 5.02 7.04 12.35
CA GLY A 334 3.70 7.09 11.74
C GLY A 334 3.61 8.08 10.59
N ILE A 335 2.41 8.56 10.32
CA ILE A 335 2.12 9.61 9.34
C ILE A 335 1.49 10.82 10.03
N ASP A 336 1.60 12.00 9.43
CA ASP A 336 0.81 13.16 9.84
C ASP A 336 -0.55 13.21 9.11
N ARG A 337 -1.38 14.20 9.46
CA ARG A 337 -2.69 14.46 8.82
C ARG A 337 -2.63 14.74 7.31
N HIS A 338 -1.45 15.01 6.77
CA HIS A 338 -1.25 15.20 5.34
C HIS A 338 -0.74 13.93 4.64
N GLY A 339 -0.66 12.81 5.37
CA GLY A 339 -0.16 11.53 4.87
C GLY A 339 1.36 11.50 4.69
N ARG A 340 2.10 12.45 5.28
CA ARG A 340 3.57 12.46 5.21
C ARG A 340 4.14 11.54 6.26
N LEU A 341 5.05 10.65 5.87
CA LEU A 341 5.78 9.79 6.79
C LEU A 341 6.60 10.63 7.76
N GLN A 342 6.42 10.41 9.05
CA GLN A 342 7.16 11.06 10.12
C GLN A 342 8.33 10.17 10.53
N VAL A 343 9.55 10.70 10.45
CA VAL A 343 10.78 10.00 10.82
C VAL A 343 11.55 10.84 11.82
N ILE A 344 11.82 10.29 13.01
CA ILE A 344 12.69 10.93 14.00
C ILE A 344 14.13 10.46 13.80
N ASP A 345 15.05 11.40 13.55
CA ASP A 345 16.46 11.08 13.37
C ASP A 345 17.20 10.87 14.70
N GLY A 346 18.50 10.54 14.63
CA GLY A 346 19.33 10.30 15.82
C GLY A 346 19.53 11.53 16.72
N GLY A 347 19.27 12.73 16.21
CA GLY A 347 19.30 13.99 16.97
C GLY A 347 17.95 14.38 17.56
N GLY A 348 16.90 13.56 17.37
CA GLY A 348 15.56 13.82 17.87
C GLY A 348 14.71 14.74 16.96
N LYS A 349 15.22 15.16 15.80
CA LYS A 349 14.46 15.99 14.85
C LYS A 349 13.47 15.12 14.07
N ILE A 350 12.23 15.58 13.97
CA ILE A 350 11.18 14.95 13.16
C ILE A 350 11.21 15.51 11.75
N HIS A 351 11.28 14.62 10.76
CA HIS A 351 11.22 14.91 9.34
C HIS A 351 9.91 14.38 8.76
N ALA A 352 9.22 15.21 7.95
CA ALA A 352 7.98 14.86 7.28
C ALA A 352 8.22 14.61 5.78
N LEU A 353 8.10 13.36 5.33
CA LEU A 353 8.39 12.95 3.95
C LEU A 353 7.11 12.74 3.15
N LEU A 354 7.01 13.36 1.97
CA LEU A 354 5.86 13.19 1.06
C LEU A 354 6.06 12.04 0.06
N THR A 355 7.31 11.77 -0.31
CA THR A 355 7.71 10.65 -1.17
C THR A 355 9.09 10.15 -0.74
N GLY A 356 9.37 8.88 -1.00
CA GLY A 356 10.67 8.28 -0.73
C GLY A 356 10.67 6.79 -1.01
N ASN A 357 11.86 6.25 -1.26
CA ASN A 357 12.09 4.82 -1.30
C ASN A 357 12.65 4.36 0.04
N ILE A 358 12.08 3.29 0.60
CA ILE A 358 12.54 2.64 1.83
C ILE A 358 13.19 1.31 1.45
N PRO A 359 14.50 1.30 1.10
CA PRO A 359 15.21 0.08 0.72
C PRO A 359 15.42 -0.86 1.89
N ASN A 360 15.59 -0.34 3.11
CA ASN A 360 15.92 -1.11 4.29
C ASN A 360 15.10 -0.67 5.51
N ALA A 361 14.69 -1.66 6.30
CA ALA A 361 14.17 -1.47 7.65
C ALA A 361 14.89 -2.42 8.61
N PHE A 362 14.95 -2.02 9.87
CA PHE A 362 15.63 -2.75 10.94
C PHE A 362 14.68 -2.84 12.14
N ALA A 363 14.75 -3.97 12.85
CA ALA A 363 14.12 -4.07 14.16
C ALA A 363 14.76 -3.01 15.08
N CYS A 364 13.93 -2.30 15.84
CA CYS A 364 14.45 -1.57 16.99
C CYS A 364 14.73 -2.59 18.08
N ASP A 365 15.89 -2.50 18.72
CA ASP A 365 16.05 -3.13 20.01
C ASP A 365 15.14 -2.40 21.00
N ASP A 366 14.26 -3.12 21.69
CA ASP A 366 13.42 -2.61 22.79
C ASP A 366 14.26 -2.23 24.03
N SER A 367 15.56 -1.96 23.85
CA SER A 367 16.47 -1.52 24.91
C SER A 367 16.92 -0.08 24.68
N ARG A 368 16.02 0.86 25.02
CA ARG A 368 16.32 2.09 25.77
C ARG A 368 15.08 2.96 25.94
#